data_AF-A0A850Y947-F1
#
_entry.id   AF-A0A850Y947-F1
#
_cell.length_a   1.000
_cell.length_b   1.000
_cell.length_c   1.000
_cell.angle_alpha   90.00
_cell.angle_beta   90.00
_cell.angle_gamma   90.00
#
_symmetry.space_group_name_H-M   'P 1'
#
loop_
_entity.id
_entity.type
_entity.pdbx_description
1 polymer ?
#
loop_
_entity_poly.entity_id
_entity_poly.type
_entity_poly.pdbx_seq_one_letter_code
_entity_poly.pdbx_strand_id
1 'polypeptide(L)'
;RLSRCHPRVPAGVTVCQLSLPRGRGEALVLTRLQRGRDPLSVRIDTAQGQAPLSGILQEFEQIQREQRETNGCTERRQWWERRSQLDLRMQGLIQSLDQEVLGCWRGLLLPQDPGNPPLDEQELSQLLQKLQEFGWDSP
;
A
#
# COMPACT_ATOMS: atom_id res chain seq x y z
N ARG A 1 -0.79 16.80 20.50
CA ARG A 1 -2.15 16.46 20.97
C ARG A 1 -3.03 16.15 19.75
N LEU A 2 -2.97 14.93 19.22
CA LEU A 2 -3.87 14.48 18.16
C LEU A 2 -5.12 13.90 18.85
N SER A 3 -6.10 14.77 19.00
CA SER A 3 -7.37 14.50 19.65
C SER A 3 -8.13 13.41 18.89
N ARG A 4 -8.26 12.22 19.50
CA ARG A 4 -9.35 11.23 19.31
C ARG A 4 -10.21 11.40 18.04
N CYS A 5 -9.72 10.92 16.90
CA CYS A 5 -10.57 10.57 15.76
C CYS A 5 -10.88 9.06 15.89
N HIS A 6 -12.09 8.51 15.90
CA HIS A 6 -13.39 9.03 15.49
C HIS A 6 -14.51 8.09 16.04
N PRO A 7 -15.56 8.56 16.76
CA PRO A 7 -16.70 7.71 17.16
C PRO A 7 -17.55 7.15 16.00
N ARG A 8 -17.17 7.43 14.74
CA ARG A 8 -17.91 7.09 13.51
C ARG A 8 -17.43 5.84 12.78
N VAL A 9 -16.26 5.27 13.12
CA VAL A 9 -15.85 4.00 12.49
C VAL A 9 -16.72 2.88 13.07
N PRO A 10 -17.44 2.11 12.23
CA PRO A 10 -18.23 0.97 12.70
C PRO A 10 -17.34 -0.07 13.40
N ALA A 11 -17.91 -0.78 14.37
CA ALA A 11 -17.21 -1.90 15.00
C ALA A 11 -16.91 -2.99 13.95
N GLY A 12 -15.75 -3.63 14.06
CA GLY A 12 -15.30 -4.66 13.11
C GLY A 12 -14.74 -4.10 11.78
N VAL A 13 -14.81 -2.80 11.55
CA VAL A 13 -14.27 -2.17 10.33
C VAL A 13 -12.88 -1.59 10.58
N THR A 14 -11.97 -1.83 9.65
CA THR A 14 -10.67 -1.16 9.55
C THR A 14 -10.70 -0.23 8.35
N VAL A 15 -10.36 1.04 8.55
CA VAL A 15 -10.22 2.01 7.46
C VAL A 15 -8.73 2.23 7.21
N CYS A 16 -8.29 1.99 5.98
CA CYS A 16 -6.93 2.26 5.54
C CYS A 16 -6.96 3.41 4.54
N GLN A 17 -6.32 4.52 4.89
CA GLN A 17 -6.14 5.67 4.02
C GLN A 17 -4.73 5.62 3.42
N LEU A 18 -4.65 5.65 2.09
CA LEU A 18 -3.41 5.82 1.35
C LEU A 18 -3.40 7.25 0.80
N SER A 19 -2.32 7.99 1.05
CA SER A 19 -2.20 9.38 0.63
C SER A 19 -0.80 9.73 0.19
N LEU A 20 -0.70 10.62 -0.80
CA LEU A 20 0.57 11.18 -1.25
C LEU A 20 0.77 12.51 -0.51
N PRO A 21 1.82 12.65 0.31
CA PRO A 21 2.14 13.93 0.93
C PRO A 21 2.48 14.95 -0.17
N ARG A 22 2.32 16.24 0.13
CA ARG A 22 2.64 17.31 -0.82
C ARG A 22 4.13 17.24 -1.21
N GLY A 23 4.39 16.75 -2.42
CA GLY A 23 5.74 16.60 -2.98
C GLY A 23 5.84 15.38 -3.90
N ARG A 24 6.05 15.62 -5.19
CA ARG A 24 6.49 14.75 -6.32
C ARG A 24 6.15 13.25 -6.38
N GLY A 25 5.35 12.67 -5.48
CA GLY A 25 5.09 11.23 -5.45
C GLY A 25 6.27 10.42 -4.91
N GLU A 26 7.11 11.00 -4.06
CA GLU A 26 8.33 10.36 -3.55
C GLU A 26 8.10 9.57 -2.25
N ALA A 27 6.92 9.70 -1.65
CA ALA A 27 6.53 8.94 -0.47
C ALA A 27 5.04 8.60 -0.51
N LEU A 28 4.69 7.51 0.17
CA LEU A 28 3.32 7.08 0.43
C LEU A 28 3.06 7.14 1.94
N VAL A 29 1.97 7.76 2.35
CA VAL A 29 1.51 7.72 3.74
C VAL A 29 0.33 6.78 3.85
N LEU A 30 0.49 5.72 4.63
CA LEU A 30 -0.55 4.76 4.97
C LEU A 30 -1.01 5.01 6.40
N THR A 31 -2.29 5.30 6.59
CA THR A 31 -2.91 5.49 7.89
C THR A 31 -4.01 4.47 8.12
N ARG A 32 -3.90 3.69 9.19
CA ARG A 32 -4.88 2.72 9.65
C ARG A 32 -5.69 3.29 10.80
N LEU A 33 -7.01 3.22 10.67
CA LEU A 33 -7.99 3.70 11.64
C LEU A 33 -8.92 2.56 12.05
N GLN A 34 -9.11 2.38 13.35
CA GLN A 34 -10.00 1.38 13.93
C GLN A 34 -10.76 1.96 15.12
N ARG A 35 -11.99 1.49 15.33
CA ARG A 35 -12.79 1.92 16.48
C ARG A 35 -12.08 1.56 17.80
N GLY A 36 -11.87 2.55 18.65
CA GLY A 36 -11.30 2.35 19.99
C GLY A 36 -9.79 2.10 20.03
N ARG A 37 -9.08 2.26 18.91
CA ARG A 37 -7.61 2.23 18.86
C ARG A 37 -7.04 3.56 18.37
N ASP A 38 -5.83 3.86 18.80
CA ASP A 38 -5.11 5.02 18.29
C ASP A 38 -4.78 4.84 16.79
N PRO A 39 -4.87 5.92 15.98
CA PRO A 39 -4.46 5.89 14.59
C PRO A 39 -3.00 5.43 14.44
N LEU A 40 -2.76 4.47 13.56
CA LEU A 40 -1.41 4.06 13.18
C LEU A 40 -1.09 4.66 11.81
N SER A 41 -0.03 5.45 11.71
CA SER A 41 0.37 6.07 10.45
C SER A 41 1.83 5.80 10.16
N VAL A 42 2.12 5.37 8.93
CA VAL A 42 3.47 5.10 8.45
C VAL A 42 3.72 5.91 7.20
N ARG A 43 4.91 6.51 7.13
CA ARG A 43 5.44 7.14 5.92
C ARG A 43 6.42 6.17 5.27
N ILE A 44 6.16 5.83 4.03
CA ILE A 44 6.99 4.95 3.21
C ILE A 44 7.71 5.83 2.20
N ASP A 45 9.01 6.02 2.37
CA ASP A 45 9.83 6.77 1.40
C ASP A 45 10.18 5.84 0.23
N THR A 46 9.79 6.25 -0.98
CA THR A 46 9.91 5.45 -2.20
C THR A 46 11.00 5.93 -3.15
N ALA A 47 11.61 7.09 -2.87
CA ALA A 47 12.60 7.75 -3.71
C ALA A 47 13.87 6.91 -3.96
N GLN A 48 14.24 6.05 -3.00
CA GLN A 48 15.45 5.20 -3.09
C GLN A 48 15.12 3.73 -3.37
N GLY A 49 13.85 3.39 -3.59
CA GLY A 49 13.43 2.03 -3.94
C GLY A 49 13.74 1.68 -5.40
N GLN A 50 13.59 0.40 -5.76
CA GLN A 50 13.77 -0.05 -7.15
C GLN A 50 12.72 0.52 -8.11
N ALA A 51 11.52 0.84 -7.59
CA ALA A 51 10.44 1.46 -8.33
C ALA A 51 9.94 2.70 -7.57
N PRO A 52 10.39 3.92 -7.94
CA PRO A 52 9.88 5.14 -7.33
C PRO A 52 8.38 5.28 -7.64
N LEU A 53 7.59 5.67 -6.63
CA LEU A 53 6.15 5.77 -6.76
C LEU A 53 5.72 6.79 -7.82
N SER A 54 6.50 7.84 -8.03
CA SER A 54 6.30 8.80 -9.12
C SER A 54 6.32 8.14 -10.50
N GLY A 55 7.23 7.20 -10.74
CA GLY A 55 7.29 6.41 -11.98
C GLY A 55 6.10 5.47 -12.15
N ILE A 56 5.68 4.81 -11.06
CA ILE A 56 4.49 3.95 -11.05
C ILE A 56 3.23 4.75 -11.40
N LEU A 57 3.07 5.95 -10.82
CA LEU A 57 1.93 6.82 -11.10
C LEU A 57 1.93 7.31 -12.56
N GLN A 58 3.10 7.62 -13.12
CA GLN A 58 3.22 8.00 -14.52
C GLN A 58 2.83 6.85 -15.47
N GLU A 59 3.27 5.62 -15.19
CA GLU A 59 2.87 4.46 -15.99
C GLU A 59 1.37 4.19 -15.89
N PHE A 60 0.77 4.36 -14.71
CA PHE A 60 -0.67 4.25 -14.52
C PHE A 60 -1.43 5.27 -15.40
N GLU A 61 -1.01 6.53 -15.41
CA GLU A 61 -1.61 7.57 -16.26
C GLU A 61 -1.48 7.23 -17.76
N GLN A 62 -0.34 6.67 -18.17
CA GLN A 62 -0.10 6.26 -19.54
C GLN A 62 -1.01 5.09 -19.95
N ILE A 63 -1.14 4.06 -19.11
CA ILE A 63 -2.08 2.95 -19.34
C ILE A 63 -3.52 3.47 -19.45
N GLN A 64 -3.93 4.38 -18.56
CA GLN A 64 -5.28 4.98 -18.60
C GLN A 64 -5.53 5.76 -19.90
N ARG A 65 -4.52 6.45 -20.43
CA ARG A 65 -4.60 7.17 -21.71
C ARG A 65 -4.76 6.19 -22.87
N GLU A 66 -3.87 5.21 -22.96
CA GLU A 66 -3.88 4.21 -24.05
C GLU A 66 -5.13 3.32 -24.01
N GLN A 67 -5.68 3.05 -22.82
CA GLN A 67 -6.96 2.36 -22.67
C GLN A 67 -8.12 3.16 -23.28
N ARG A 68 -8.14 4.48 -23.10
CA ARG A 68 -9.16 5.35 -23.74
C ARG A 68 -9.04 5.33 -25.26
N GLU A 69 -7.82 5.35 -25.79
CA GLU A 69 -7.56 5.27 -27.22
C GLU A 69 -7.96 3.90 -27.80
N THR A 70 -7.67 2.82 -27.07
CA THR A 70 -8.01 1.45 -27.49
C THR A 70 -9.53 1.23 -27.56
N ASN A 71 -10.31 1.89 -26.70
CA ASN A 71 -11.78 1.82 -26.76
C ASN A 71 -12.37 2.38 -28.07
N GLY A 72 -11.63 3.23 -28.79
CA GLY A 72 -12.01 3.72 -30.12
C GLY A 72 -11.62 2.82 -31.29
N CYS A 73 -10.89 1.71 -31.03
CA CYS A 73 -10.43 0.80 -32.09
C CYS A 73 -11.58 -0.10 -32.56
N THR A 74 -11.88 -0.05 -33.86
CA THR A 74 -12.96 -0.84 -34.48
C THR A 74 -12.46 -2.20 -35.02
N GLU A 75 -11.15 -2.35 -35.23
CA GLU A 75 -10.59 -3.61 -35.71
C GLU A 75 -10.42 -4.61 -34.56
N ARG A 76 -11.18 -5.70 -34.60
CA ARG A 76 -11.26 -6.69 -33.52
C ARG A 76 -9.90 -7.26 -33.10
N ARG A 77 -9.01 -7.60 -34.05
CA ARG A 77 -7.71 -8.21 -33.75
C ARG A 77 -6.79 -7.22 -33.03
N GLN A 78 -6.60 -6.04 -33.60
CA GLN A 78 -5.83 -4.97 -32.98
C GLN A 78 -6.39 -4.53 -31.63
N TRP A 79 -7.72 -4.48 -31.49
CA TRP A 79 -8.36 -4.16 -30.21
C TRP A 79 -7.99 -5.18 -29.13
N TRP A 80 -8.10 -6.48 -29.41
CA TRP A 80 -7.73 -7.53 -28.47
C TRP A 80 -6.25 -7.50 -28.11
N GLU A 81 -5.38 -7.36 -29.10
CA GLU A 81 -3.93 -7.31 -28.88
C GLU A 81 -3.51 -6.14 -27.98
N ARG A 82 -4.01 -4.93 -28.28
CA ARG A 82 -3.75 -3.74 -27.46
C ARG A 82 -4.30 -3.89 -26.05
N ARG A 83 -5.52 -4.41 -25.91
CA ARG A 83 -6.14 -4.59 -24.59
C ARG A 83 -5.41 -5.63 -23.73
N SER A 84 -4.94 -6.73 -24.34
CA SER A 84 -4.11 -7.73 -23.65
C SER A 84 -2.77 -7.14 -23.20
N GLN A 85 -2.13 -6.30 -24.02
CA GLN A 85 -0.89 -5.63 -23.64
C GLN A 85 -1.09 -4.67 -22.47
N LEU A 86 -2.20 -3.90 -22.47
CA LEU A 86 -2.56 -3.01 -21.37
C LEU A 86 -2.83 -3.78 -20.07
N ASP A 87 -3.47 -4.95 -20.15
CA ASP A 87 -3.74 -5.80 -19.00
C ASP A 87 -2.44 -6.31 -18.35
N LEU A 88 -1.49 -6.80 -19.16
CA LEU A 88 -0.17 -7.22 -18.69
C LEU A 88 0.61 -6.09 -18.02
N ARG A 89 0.56 -4.87 -18.59
CA ARG A 89 1.20 -3.69 -18.00
C ARG A 89 0.56 -3.31 -16.66
N MET A 90 -0.78 -3.34 -16.58
CA MET A 90 -1.49 -3.08 -15.33
C MET A 90 -1.16 -4.13 -14.27
N GLN A 91 -1.05 -5.40 -14.64
CA GLN A 91 -0.63 -6.47 -13.73
C GLN A 91 0.77 -6.21 -13.17
N GLY A 92 1.74 -5.89 -14.04
CA GLY A 92 3.10 -5.54 -13.62
C GLY A 92 3.12 -4.33 -12.68
N LEU A 93 2.32 -3.31 -12.99
CA LEU A 93 2.19 -2.11 -12.15
C LEU A 93 1.68 -2.43 -10.74
N ILE A 94 0.63 -3.26 -10.64
CA ILE A 94 0.09 -3.69 -9.34
C ILE A 94 1.13 -4.49 -8.55
N GLN A 95 1.90 -5.36 -9.22
CA GLN A 95 2.97 -6.11 -8.57
C GLN A 95 4.07 -5.19 -8.02
N SER A 96 4.50 -4.17 -8.78
CA SER A 96 5.47 -3.19 -8.30
C SER A 96 4.94 -2.38 -7.11
N LEU A 97 3.67 -1.97 -7.13
CA LEU A 97 3.05 -1.28 -5.99
C LEU A 97 3.00 -2.18 -4.74
N ASP A 98 2.73 -3.47 -4.92
CA ASP A 98 2.63 -4.43 -3.84
C ASP A 98 4.00 -4.80 -3.24
N GLN A 99 4.99 -5.09 -4.08
CA GLN A 99 6.30 -5.59 -3.65
C GLN A 99 7.29 -4.48 -3.31
N GLU A 100 7.39 -3.46 -4.17
CA GLU A 100 8.43 -2.43 -4.05
C GLU A 100 7.99 -1.23 -3.23
N VAL A 101 6.70 -0.84 -3.33
CA VAL A 101 6.17 0.30 -2.57
C VAL A 101 5.63 -0.15 -1.23
N LEU A 102 4.67 -1.07 -1.19
CA LEU A 102 4.10 -1.52 0.08
C LEU A 102 5.06 -2.47 0.81
N GLY A 103 5.61 -3.46 0.12
CA GLY A 103 6.57 -4.41 0.69
C GLY A 103 6.09 -5.00 2.01
N CYS A 104 6.88 -4.83 3.08
CA CYS A 104 6.53 -5.29 4.43
C CYS A 104 5.31 -4.57 5.04
N TRP A 105 5.00 -3.35 4.58
CA TRP A 105 3.87 -2.55 5.09
C TRP A 105 2.51 -3.03 4.58
N ARG A 106 2.47 -3.96 3.63
CA ARG A 106 1.22 -4.59 3.16
C ARG A 106 0.39 -5.18 4.29
N GLY A 107 1.04 -5.67 5.36
CA GLY A 107 0.36 -6.17 6.55
C GLY A 107 -0.58 -5.15 7.22
N LEU A 108 -0.32 -3.85 7.05
CA LEU A 108 -1.19 -2.81 7.59
C LEU A 108 -2.54 -2.72 6.88
N LEU A 109 -2.63 -3.18 5.62
CA LEU A 109 -3.88 -3.26 4.86
C LEU A 109 -4.74 -4.46 5.26
N LEU A 110 -4.14 -5.47 5.89
CA LEU A 110 -4.86 -6.69 6.24
C LEU A 110 -5.78 -6.45 7.45
N PRO A 111 -7.01 -6.99 7.42
CA PRO A 111 -7.86 -7.02 8.60
C PRO A 111 -7.17 -7.82 9.71
N GLN A 112 -7.52 -7.54 10.95
CA GLN A 112 -7.08 -8.41 12.04
C GLN A 112 -7.78 -9.75 11.90
N ASP A 113 -6.98 -10.81 11.86
CA ASP A 113 -7.49 -12.17 11.87
C ASP A 113 -7.96 -12.50 13.29
N PRO A 114 -9.26 -12.78 13.51
CA PRO A 114 -9.75 -13.19 14.82
C PRO A 114 -9.14 -14.52 15.31
N GLY A 115 -8.59 -15.33 14.39
CA GLY A 115 -7.86 -16.57 14.71
C GLY A 115 -6.37 -16.37 15.03
N ASN A 116 -5.84 -15.15 14.86
CA ASN A 116 -4.45 -14.84 15.14
C ASN A 116 -4.39 -13.73 16.21
N PRO A 117 -4.52 -14.09 17.50
CA PRO A 117 -4.49 -13.12 18.58
C PRO A 117 -3.16 -12.34 18.58
N PRO A 118 -3.12 -11.14 19.18
CA PRO A 118 -1.87 -10.44 19.38
C PRO A 118 -0.87 -11.36 20.07
N LEU A 119 0.41 -11.28 19.66
CA LEU A 119 1.52 -12.01 20.28
C LEU A 119 1.42 -11.85 21.79
N ASP A 120 1.58 -12.96 22.52
CA ASP A 120 1.64 -12.88 23.96
C ASP A 120 2.93 -12.17 24.41
N GLU A 121 2.99 -11.77 25.69
CA GLU A 121 4.12 -11.00 26.21
C GLU A 121 5.46 -11.73 26.07
N GLN A 122 5.48 -13.07 26.10
CA GLN A 122 6.69 -13.87 25.96
C GLN A 122 7.16 -13.91 24.51
N GLU A 123 6.26 -14.15 23.55
CA GLU A 123 6.57 -14.12 22.12
C GLU A 123 7.03 -12.72 21.68
N LEU A 124 6.36 -11.68 22.17
CA LEU A 124 6.76 -10.30 21.92
C LEU A 124 8.16 -10.01 22.48
N SER A 125 8.44 -10.43 23.70
CA SER A 125 9.77 -10.25 24.32
C SER A 125 10.88 -10.96 23.54
N GLN A 126 10.62 -12.18 23.05
CA GLN A 126 11.56 -12.92 22.22
C GLN A 126 11.82 -12.23 20.87
N LEU A 127 10.76 -11.71 20.24
CA LEU A 127 10.90 -10.96 18.99
C LEU A 127 11.72 -9.69 19.20
N LEU A 128 11.42 -8.91 20.25
CA LEU A 128 12.15 -7.70 20.59
C LEU A 128 13.63 -7.98 20.86
N GLN A 129 13.94 -9.06 21.59
CA GLN A 129 15.33 -9.46 21.84
C GLN A 129 16.07 -9.78 20.54
N LYS A 130 15.46 -10.56 19.63
CA LYS A 130 16.06 -10.83 18.33
C LYS A 130 16.29 -9.55 17.54
N LEU A 131 15.32 -8.64 17.52
CA LEU A 131 15.47 -7.36 16.81
C LEU A 131 16.60 -6.50 17.40
N GLN A 132 16.77 -6.51 18.73
CA GLN A 132 17.91 -5.86 19.38
C GLN A 132 19.25 -6.49 18.99
N GLU A 133 19.33 -7.82 18.86
CA GLU A 133 20.53 -8.50 18.34
C GLU A 133 20.87 -8.06 16.91
N PHE A 134 19.87 -7.67 16.12
CA PHE A 134 20.04 -7.09 14.79
C PHE A 134 20.22 -5.56 14.78
N GLY A 135 20.44 -4.93 15.94
CA GLY A 135 20.74 -3.51 16.08
C GLY A 135 19.52 -2.59 16.08
N TRP A 136 18.33 -3.12 16.39
CA TRP A 136 17.13 -2.29 16.57
C TRP A 136 17.00 -1.85 18.04
N ASP A 137 17.43 -0.62 18.34
CA ASP A 137 17.57 -0.16 19.73
C ASP A 137 16.28 0.36 20.40
N SER A 138 15.18 0.58 19.66
CA SER A 138 13.78 0.81 20.11
C SER A 138 12.97 1.55 19.01
N PRO A 139 11.63 1.59 19.06
CA PRO A 139 10.81 2.40 18.15
C PRO A 139 10.85 3.91 18.47
#